data_AF-A0AAV0BTH5-F1
#
_entry.id   AF-A0AAV0BTH5-F1
#
_cell.length_a   1.000
_cell.length_b   1.000
_cell.length_c   1.000
_cell.angle_alpha   90.00
_cell.angle_beta   90.00
_cell.angle_gamma   90.00
#
_symmetry.space_group_name_H-M   'P 1'
#
loop_
_entity.id
_entity.type
_entity.pdbx_description
1 polymer ?
#
loop_
_entity_poly.entity_id
_entity_poly.type
_entity_poly.pdbx_seq_one_letter_code
_entity_poly.pdbx_strand_id
1 'polypeptide(L)'
;MKTFLGAAVFLVLLAFSECHYTANEIATVDRIKEGFGATGLVPSLIPSFEPQGVLVLRFEDEAVLRHPNQKIKASALRARPIVNLFPSRFGELHDNQKFTLVMFNADYPPQTNSSGGKLHMLGTKISLRRQIQPVEVYVLVNETSFTVEYRAPDSNELSNPGRYIVLLYKGVPSPSALEDFKDPNGDYNNFNLSHITLESEMSPAPFTGAIFEVENNLEAG
;
A
#
# COMPACT_ATOMS: atom_id res chain seq x y z
N MET A 1 41.53 39.79 44.42
CA MET A 1 40.96 38.42 44.40
C MET A 1 39.47 38.50 44.69
N LYS A 2 38.62 38.38 43.66
CA LYS A 2 37.18 38.13 43.79
C LYS A 2 36.79 37.16 42.68
N THR A 3 36.57 35.91 43.05
CA THR A 3 36.08 34.82 42.21
C THR A 3 34.59 35.02 41.94
N PHE A 4 34.18 35.05 40.68
CA PHE A 4 32.78 34.86 40.29
C PHE A 4 32.59 33.41 39.85
N LEU A 5 31.76 32.70 40.60
CA LEU A 5 31.31 31.35 40.34
C LEU A 5 30.08 31.43 39.42
N GLY A 6 30.25 31.15 38.13
CA GLY A 6 29.15 31.07 37.18
C GLY A 6 28.55 29.67 37.18
N ALA A 7 27.34 29.52 37.71
CA ALA A 7 26.56 28.29 37.61
C ALA A 7 25.92 28.22 36.21
N ALA A 8 26.33 27.24 35.40
CA ALA A 8 25.69 26.95 34.12
C ALA A 8 24.46 26.06 34.37
N VAL A 9 23.27 26.60 34.09
CA VAL A 9 22.01 25.84 34.08
C VAL A 9 21.91 25.14 32.73
N PHE A 10 22.02 23.82 32.72
CA PHE A 10 21.84 22.98 31.53
C PHE A 10 20.34 22.72 31.35
N LEU A 11 19.70 23.44 30.43
CA LEU A 11 18.30 23.23 30.08
C LEU A 11 18.22 22.04 29.09
N VAL A 12 17.77 20.88 29.55
CA VAL A 12 17.49 19.73 28.68
C VAL A 12 16.13 19.97 28.01
N LEU A 13 16.15 20.37 26.74
CA LEU A 13 14.96 20.42 25.88
C LEU A 13 14.63 18.99 25.41
N LEU A 14 13.67 18.35 26.07
CA LEU A 14 13.01 17.16 25.54
C LEU A 14 12.05 17.63 24.42
N ALA A 15 12.49 17.48 23.16
CA ALA A 15 11.61 17.66 22.02
C ALA A 15 10.67 16.45 21.94
N PHE A 16 9.45 16.57 22.47
CA PHE A 16 8.36 15.66 22.15
C PHE A 16 7.90 15.98 20.72
N SER A 17 8.21 15.11 19.78
CA SER A 17 7.57 15.12 18.46
C SER A 17 6.14 14.59 18.65
N GLU A 18 5.21 15.46 19.05
CA GLU A 18 3.80 15.11 19.14
C GLU A 18 3.23 14.93 17.73
N CYS A 19 3.08 13.68 17.29
CA CYS A 19 2.26 13.37 16.13
C CYS A 19 0.79 13.50 16.54
N HIS A 20 0.13 14.55 16.06
CA HIS A 20 -1.30 14.76 16.31
C HIS A 20 -2.12 13.76 15.50
N TYR A 21 -2.76 12.80 16.19
CA TYR A 21 -3.71 11.87 15.59
C TYR A 21 -5.15 12.27 15.91
N THR A 22 -6.05 12.07 14.95
CA THR A 22 -7.48 12.38 15.12
C THR A 22 -8.31 11.10 15.35
N ALA A 23 -9.44 11.20 16.07
CA ALA A 23 -10.37 10.08 16.24
C ALA A 23 -10.88 9.50 14.89
N ASN A 24 -10.86 10.34 13.84
CA ASN A 24 -11.22 9.96 12.47
C ASN A 24 -10.20 8.98 11.84
N GLU A 25 -8.93 9.04 12.22
CA GLU A 25 -7.89 8.15 11.69
C GLU A 25 -8.01 6.73 12.26
N ILE A 26 -8.29 6.60 13.56
CA ILE A 26 -8.55 5.29 14.19
C ILE A 26 -9.76 4.63 13.53
N ALA A 27 -10.87 5.37 13.40
CA ALA A 27 -12.06 4.88 12.73
C ALA A 27 -11.81 4.49 11.25
N THR A 28 -10.86 5.16 10.57
CA THR A 28 -10.50 4.82 9.20
C THR A 28 -9.70 3.52 9.12
N VAL A 29 -8.75 3.30 10.03
CA VAL A 29 -7.97 2.06 10.11
C VAL A 29 -8.88 0.87 10.43
N ASP A 30 -9.80 1.03 11.39
CA ASP A 30 -10.78 0.00 11.73
C ASP A 30 -11.69 -0.33 10.53
N ARG A 31 -12.17 0.69 9.82
CA ARG A 31 -12.97 0.49 8.60
C ARG A 31 -12.21 -0.27 7.52
N ILE A 32 -10.91 0.00 7.34
CA ILE A 32 -10.05 -0.75 6.41
C ILE A 32 -9.95 -2.21 6.83
N LYS A 33 -9.68 -2.47 8.11
CA LYS A 33 -9.61 -3.83 8.66
C LYS A 33 -10.92 -4.59 8.42
N GLU A 34 -12.05 -3.99 8.75
CA GLU A 34 -13.39 -4.55 8.53
C GLU A 34 -13.67 -4.81 7.05
N GLY A 35 -13.31 -3.88 6.17
CA GLY A 35 -13.48 -4.03 4.72
C GLY A 35 -12.72 -5.23 4.16
N PHE A 36 -11.45 -5.40 4.54
CA PHE A 36 -10.67 -6.58 4.16
C PHE A 36 -11.28 -7.88 4.73
N GLY A 37 -11.78 -7.87 5.96
CA GLY A 37 -12.49 -9.02 6.54
C GLY A 37 -13.79 -9.38 5.81
N ALA A 38 -14.61 -8.39 5.48
CA ALA A 38 -15.90 -8.57 4.81
C ALA A 38 -15.77 -9.11 3.38
N THR A 39 -14.63 -8.87 2.73
CA THR A 39 -14.36 -9.35 1.37
C THR A 39 -13.91 -10.82 1.31
N GLY A 40 -13.69 -11.47 2.45
CA GLY A 40 -13.16 -12.84 2.50
C GLY A 40 -11.70 -12.97 2.07
N LEU A 41 -10.99 -11.86 1.84
CA LEU A 41 -9.54 -11.87 1.55
C LEU A 41 -8.71 -12.32 2.75
N VAL A 42 -9.24 -12.12 3.95
CA VAL A 42 -8.66 -12.62 5.20
C VAL A 42 -9.52 -13.80 5.69
N PRO A 43 -8.99 -15.02 5.85
CA PRO A 43 -7.59 -15.43 5.69
C PRO A 43 -7.21 -15.93 4.28
N SER A 44 -8.14 -15.93 3.31
CA SER A 44 -7.99 -16.69 2.06
C SER A 44 -6.79 -16.28 1.20
N LEU A 45 -6.52 -14.97 1.12
CA LEU A 45 -5.41 -14.39 0.36
C LEU A 45 -4.24 -13.98 1.27
N ILE A 46 -4.55 -13.35 2.40
CA ILE A 46 -3.56 -12.97 3.42
C ILE A 46 -3.95 -13.60 4.77
N PRO A 47 -2.99 -14.18 5.52
CA PRO A 47 -3.31 -14.97 6.71
C PRO A 47 -3.89 -14.13 7.86
N SER A 48 -3.47 -12.87 7.96
CA SER A 48 -3.96 -11.91 8.94
C SER A 48 -3.82 -10.50 8.40
N PHE A 49 -4.58 -9.56 8.98
CA PHE A 49 -4.53 -8.16 8.59
C PHE A 49 -4.80 -7.25 9.78
N GLU A 50 -3.75 -6.58 10.24
CA GLU A 50 -3.77 -5.59 11.32
C GLU A 50 -3.16 -4.29 10.76
N PRO A 51 -3.95 -3.47 10.04
CA PRO A 51 -3.42 -2.30 9.36
C PRO A 51 -2.83 -1.29 10.35
N GLN A 52 -1.60 -0.88 10.07
CA GLN A 52 -0.79 0.08 10.83
C GLN A 52 -0.81 1.49 10.20
N GLY A 53 -1.74 1.73 9.27
CA GLY A 53 -1.90 3.00 8.58
C GLY A 53 -2.96 2.92 7.51
N VAL A 54 -3.09 3.99 6.72
CA VAL A 54 -4.05 4.15 5.64
C VAL A 54 -3.30 4.42 4.34
N LEU A 55 -3.54 3.61 3.31
CA LEU A 55 -3.16 3.96 1.95
C LEU A 55 -4.23 4.86 1.34
N VAL A 56 -3.79 5.97 0.76
CA VAL A 56 -4.64 6.83 -0.06
C VAL A 56 -4.14 6.77 -1.50
N LEU A 57 -4.99 6.25 -2.39
CA LEU A 57 -4.72 6.21 -3.82
C LEU A 57 -5.36 7.43 -4.47
N ARG A 58 -4.60 8.15 -5.29
CA ARG A 58 -5.12 9.24 -6.13
C ARG A 58 -4.94 8.86 -7.59
N PHE A 59 -6.04 8.83 -8.32
CA PHE A 59 -6.07 8.56 -9.76
C PHE A 59 -6.16 9.87 -10.55
N GLU A 60 -5.87 9.82 -11.85
CA GLU A 60 -5.82 11.01 -12.72
C GLU A 60 -7.15 11.74 -12.89
N ASP A 61 -8.28 11.06 -12.69
CA ASP A 61 -9.62 11.67 -12.76
C ASP A 61 -10.08 12.31 -11.44
N GLU A 62 -9.13 12.60 -10.56
CA GLU A 62 -9.34 13.10 -9.19
C GLU A 62 -10.11 12.12 -8.29
N ALA A 63 -10.31 10.87 -8.70
CA ALA A 63 -10.81 9.84 -7.78
C ALA A 63 -9.77 9.62 -6.67
N VAL A 64 -10.21 9.81 -5.43
CA VAL A 64 -9.39 9.57 -4.24
C VAL A 64 -9.97 8.42 -3.46
N LEU A 65 -9.25 7.30 -3.46
CA LEU A 65 -9.57 6.15 -2.63
C LEU A 65 -8.97 6.34 -1.24
N ARG A 66 -9.83 6.38 -0.23
CA ARG A 66 -9.43 6.49 1.19
C ARG A 66 -9.96 5.35 2.04
N HIS A 67 -11.01 4.67 1.57
CA HIS A 67 -11.76 3.69 2.33
C HIS A 67 -12.01 2.46 1.44
N PRO A 68 -12.21 1.27 2.03
CA PRO A 68 -12.55 0.08 1.27
C PRO A 68 -13.93 0.23 0.60
N ASN A 69 -14.17 -0.61 -0.42
CA ASN A 69 -15.46 -0.76 -1.12
C ASN A 69 -15.92 0.48 -1.91
N GLN A 70 -15.05 1.45 -2.15
CA GLN A 70 -15.35 2.50 -3.11
C GLN A 70 -15.21 1.94 -4.53
N LYS A 71 -16.11 2.35 -5.40
CA LYS A 71 -16.04 2.08 -6.83
C LYS A 71 -15.30 3.22 -7.52
N ILE A 72 -14.47 2.88 -8.50
CA ILE A 72 -13.79 3.86 -9.35
C ILE A 72 -14.15 3.60 -10.81
N LYS A 73 -14.08 4.64 -11.64
CA LYS A 73 -14.31 4.50 -13.07
C LYS A 73 -13.17 3.73 -13.72
N ALA A 74 -13.48 2.93 -14.74
CA ALA A 74 -12.46 2.26 -15.55
C ALA A 74 -11.43 3.25 -16.15
N SER A 75 -11.85 4.48 -16.47
CA SER A 75 -10.96 5.53 -16.97
C SER A 75 -9.88 5.95 -15.96
N ALA A 76 -10.14 5.84 -14.66
CA ALA A 76 -9.20 6.18 -13.59
C ALA A 76 -7.97 5.26 -13.60
N LEU A 77 -8.12 4.04 -14.12
CA LEU A 77 -7.07 3.01 -14.20
C LEU A 77 -6.22 3.08 -15.47
N ARG A 78 -6.32 4.14 -16.27
CA ARG A 78 -5.44 4.32 -17.44
C ARG A 78 -4.02 4.70 -17.04
N ALA A 79 -3.85 5.29 -15.87
CA ALA A 79 -2.57 5.75 -15.36
C ALA A 79 -2.31 5.22 -13.95
N ARG A 80 -1.02 5.15 -13.61
CA ARG A 80 -0.57 4.69 -12.30
C ARG A 80 -1.09 5.63 -11.20
N PRO A 81 -1.74 5.11 -10.14
CA PRO A 81 -2.14 5.94 -9.02
C PRO A 81 -0.93 6.50 -8.26
N ILE A 82 -1.08 7.70 -7.70
CA ILE A 82 -0.19 8.19 -6.65
C ILE A 82 -0.61 7.55 -5.33
N VAL A 83 0.34 6.92 -4.64
CA VAL A 83 0.10 6.22 -3.37
C VAL A 83 0.70 7.04 -2.24
N ASN A 84 -0.14 7.47 -1.30
CA ASN A 84 0.28 8.12 -0.07
C ASN A 84 0.00 7.21 1.12
N LEU A 85 0.87 7.25 2.11
CA LEU A 85 0.72 6.54 3.37
C LEU A 85 0.50 7.53 4.51
N PHE A 86 -0.54 7.29 5.28
CA PHE A 86 -0.82 7.97 6.54
C PHE A 86 -0.65 6.93 7.66
N PRO A 87 0.45 6.94 8.43
CA PRO A 87 0.63 5.99 9.51
C PRO A 87 -0.45 6.19 10.58
N SER A 88 -0.85 5.11 11.23
CA SER A 88 -1.71 5.18 12.40
C SER A 88 -0.88 5.43 13.65
N ARG A 89 -1.52 5.70 14.79
CA ARG A 89 -0.86 5.79 16.10
C ARG A 89 0.02 4.57 16.43
N PHE A 90 -0.37 3.40 15.95
CA PHE A 90 0.33 2.14 16.20
C PHE A 90 1.25 1.75 15.02
N GLY A 91 1.31 2.60 14.00
CA GLY A 91 2.16 2.41 12.83
C GLY A 91 3.57 2.89 13.06
N GLU A 92 4.43 1.99 13.49
CA GLU A 92 5.85 2.28 13.65
C GLU A 92 6.55 2.29 12.27
N LEU A 93 7.18 3.40 11.94
CA LEU A 93 8.03 3.58 10.77
C LEU A 93 9.44 3.90 11.24
N HIS A 94 10.45 3.27 10.64
CA HIS A 94 11.85 3.51 10.96
C HIS A 94 12.58 4.17 9.79
N ASP A 95 13.61 4.95 10.14
CA ASP A 95 14.54 5.49 9.14
C ASP A 95 15.16 4.35 8.33
N ASN A 96 15.27 4.55 7.01
CA ASN A 96 15.78 3.57 6.04
C ASN A 96 14.94 2.29 5.87
N GLN A 97 13.77 2.19 6.51
CA GLN A 97 12.87 1.07 6.30
C GLN A 97 12.46 0.99 4.82
N LYS A 98 12.59 -0.21 4.25
CA LYS A 98 12.20 -0.49 2.88
C LYS A 98 10.85 -1.19 2.85
N PHE A 99 10.11 -0.92 1.78
CA PHE A 99 8.77 -1.43 1.58
C PHE A 99 8.64 -2.12 0.22
N THR A 100 7.62 -2.95 0.14
CA THR A 100 7.17 -3.57 -1.10
C THR A 100 5.70 -3.25 -1.32
N LEU A 101 5.38 -2.66 -2.46
CA LEU A 101 4.04 -2.29 -2.87
C LEU A 101 3.59 -3.23 -4.00
N VAL A 102 2.42 -3.82 -3.82
CA VAL A 102 1.81 -4.74 -4.79
C VAL A 102 0.44 -4.20 -5.15
N MET A 103 0.12 -4.14 -6.44
CA MET A 103 -1.23 -3.89 -6.94
C MET A 103 -1.62 -4.99 -7.90
N PHE A 104 -2.77 -5.63 -7.65
CA PHE A 104 -3.25 -6.73 -8.49
C PHE A 104 -4.78 -6.82 -8.46
N ASN A 105 -5.36 -7.44 -9.48
CA ASN A 105 -6.77 -7.82 -9.51
C ASN A 105 -6.89 -9.26 -9.02
N ALA A 106 -7.54 -9.45 -7.87
CA ALA A 106 -7.64 -10.74 -7.18
C ALA A 106 -8.68 -11.69 -7.78
N ASP A 107 -9.55 -11.20 -8.67
CA ASP A 107 -10.59 -12.01 -9.30
C ASP A 107 -10.30 -12.29 -10.78
N TYR A 108 -9.05 -12.05 -11.22
CA TYR A 108 -8.62 -12.27 -12.60
C TYR A 108 -7.48 -13.31 -12.72
N PRO A 109 -7.58 -14.26 -13.68
CA PRO A 109 -8.78 -14.56 -14.47
C PRO A 109 -9.89 -15.14 -13.56
N PRO A 110 -11.17 -15.12 -13.98
CA PRO A 110 -12.33 -15.48 -13.14
C PRO A 110 -12.38 -16.92 -12.60
N GLN A 111 -11.32 -17.71 -12.75
CA GLN A 111 -11.26 -19.14 -12.43
C GLN A 111 -10.02 -19.58 -11.64
N THR A 112 -9.14 -18.66 -11.20
CA THR A 112 -7.91 -19.08 -10.50
C THR A 112 -8.02 -19.04 -8.99
N ASN A 113 -7.39 -20.04 -8.38
CA ASN A 113 -7.27 -20.36 -6.96
C ASN A 113 -7.13 -19.15 -6.03
N SER A 114 -7.60 -19.30 -4.79
CA SER A 114 -7.77 -18.27 -3.75
C SER A 114 -6.52 -17.50 -3.28
N SER A 115 -5.35 -17.71 -3.89
CA SER A 115 -4.06 -17.16 -3.43
C SER A 115 -3.45 -16.09 -4.35
N GLY A 116 -4.14 -15.69 -5.42
CA GLY A 116 -3.54 -14.86 -6.45
C GLY A 116 -4.50 -14.28 -7.49
N GLY A 117 -3.93 -13.54 -8.45
CA GLY A 117 -4.69 -12.94 -9.54
C GLY A 117 -3.77 -12.33 -10.61
N LYS A 118 -4.17 -11.21 -11.22
CA LYS A 118 -3.34 -10.51 -12.22
C LYS A 118 -2.57 -9.34 -11.62
N LEU A 119 -1.25 -9.38 -11.72
CA LEU A 119 -0.38 -8.31 -11.21
C LEU A 119 -0.40 -7.09 -12.15
N HIS A 120 -0.67 -5.91 -11.59
CA HIS A 120 -0.60 -4.63 -12.30
C HIS A 120 0.65 -3.83 -11.96
N MET A 121 1.20 -4.01 -10.76
CA MET A 121 2.37 -3.26 -10.31
C MET A 121 3.05 -3.98 -9.15
N LEU A 122 4.39 -4.07 -9.20
CA LEU A 122 5.22 -4.55 -8.11
C LEU A 122 6.41 -3.61 -7.95
N GLY A 123 6.41 -2.83 -6.88
CA GLY A 123 7.53 -1.97 -6.50
C GLY A 123 8.22 -2.55 -5.28
N THR A 124 9.51 -2.81 -5.38
CA THR A 124 10.35 -3.30 -4.27
C THR A 124 11.33 -2.23 -3.83
N LYS A 125 11.88 -2.36 -2.61
CA LYS A 125 12.87 -1.42 -2.05
C LYS A 125 12.36 0.03 -1.99
N ILE A 126 11.05 0.22 -1.88
CA ILE A 126 10.43 1.54 -1.79
C ILE A 126 10.86 2.23 -0.50
N SER A 127 11.34 3.47 -0.62
CA SER A 127 11.63 4.36 0.50
C SER A 127 10.39 5.19 0.80
N LEU A 128 10.20 5.56 2.08
CA LEU A 128 9.19 6.55 2.43
C LEU A 128 9.85 7.92 2.57
N ARG A 129 9.32 8.91 1.86
CA ARG A 129 9.71 10.31 2.07
C ARG A 129 8.67 10.99 2.92
N ARG A 130 9.08 11.36 4.13
CA ARG A 130 8.27 12.13 5.07
C ARG A 130 7.96 13.51 4.47
N GLN A 131 6.68 13.87 4.44
CA GLN A 131 6.21 15.21 4.15
C GLN A 131 5.55 15.76 5.41
N ILE A 132 6.10 16.87 5.90
CA ILE A 132 5.63 17.52 7.13
C ILE A 132 4.78 18.72 6.71
N GLN A 133 3.44 18.62 6.79
CA GLN A 133 2.44 19.72 6.90
C GLN A 133 1.00 19.23 6.61
N PRO A 134 -0.04 19.74 7.31
CA PRO A 134 -0.23 19.81 8.77
C PRO A 134 -0.50 18.44 9.42
N VAL A 135 -0.64 17.38 8.63
CA VAL A 135 -0.73 15.98 9.07
C VAL A 135 0.52 15.27 8.58
N GLU A 136 1.04 14.33 9.36
CA GLU A 136 2.20 13.54 8.95
C GLU A 136 1.80 12.59 7.80
N VAL A 137 2.39 12.83 6.61
CA VAL A 137 2.14 12.03 5.40
C VAL A 137 3.45 11.53 4.85
N TYR A 138 3.45 10.30 4.36
CA TYR A 138 4.57 9.71 3.66
C TYR A 138 4.20 9.49 2.21
N VAL A 139 5.03 10.01 1.31
CA VAL A 139 4.96 9.65 -0.11
C VAL A 139 5.84 8.45 -0.32
N LEU A 140 5.30 7.43 -0.99
CA LEU A 140 6.10 6.30 -1.43
C LEU A 140 7.01 6.79 -2.55
N VAL A 141 8.30 6.82 -2.27
CA VAL A 141 9.33 7.20 -3.24
C VAL A 141 9.99 5.92 -3.72
N ASN A 142 9.73 5.59 -4.98
CA ASN A 142 10.55 4.59 -5.64
C ASN A 142 11.79 5.29 -6.19
N GLU A 143 12.92 5.09 -5.51
CA GLU A 143 14.23 5.63 -5.92
C GLU A 143 14.85 4.79 -7.06
N THR A 144 14.19 3.69 -7.43
CA THR A 144 14.53 2.77 -8.52
C THR A 144 13.34 2.60 -9.48
N SER A 145 13.53 1.92 -10.63
CA SER A 145 12.40 1.46 -11.43
C SER A 145 11.57 0.43 -10.65
N PHE A 146 10.28 0.28 -10.97
CA PHE A 146 9.48 -0.80 -10.40
C PHE A 146 10.00 -2.15 -10.90
N THR A 147 9.85 -3.20 -10.09
CA THR A 147 10.13 -4.58 -10.55
C THR A 147 9.15 -4.96 -11.64
N VAL A 148 7.86 -4.61 -11.46
CA VAL A 148 6.86 -4.60 -12.51
C VAL A 148 6.26 -3.20 -12.57
N GLU A 149 6.55 -2.48 -13.64
CA GLU A 149 5.95 -1.17 -13.92
C GLU A 149 4.43 -1.28 -14.04
N TYR A 150 3.74 -0.18 -13.73
CA TYR A 150 2.29 -0.14 -13.76
C TYR A 150 1.76 -0.49 -15.16
N ARG A 151 0.84 -1.45 -15.22
CA ARG A 151 0.09 -1.78 -16.43
C ARG A 151 -1.39 -1.56 -16.19
N ALA A 152 -2.00 -0.74 -17.03
CA ALA A 152 -3.44 -0.55 -17.02
C ALA A 152 -4.18 -1.87 -17.31
N PRO A 153 -5.34 -2.11 -16.69
CA PRO A 153 -6.21 -3.21 -17.06
C PRO A 153 -6.56 -3.19 -18.55
N ASP A 154 -6.57 -4.36 -19.18
CA ASP A 154 -6.96 -4.50 -20.59
C ASP A 154 -8.49 -4.56 -20.75
N SER A 155 -8.96 -4.58 -21.99
CA SER A 155 -10.39 -4.61 -22.30
C SER A 155 -11.11 -5.85 -21.76
N ASN A 156 -10.43 -7.00 -21.70
CA ASN A 156 -11.03 -8.24 -21.23
C ASN A 156 -11.26 -8.16 -19.73
N GLU A 157 -10.27 -7.65 -19.01
CA GLU A 157 -10.35 -7.41 -17.58
C GLU A 157 -11.41 -6.37 -17.21
N LEU A 158 -11.51 -5.27 -17.96
CA LEU A 158 -12.51 -4.23 -17.73
C LEU A 158 -13.94 -4.67 -18.06
N SER A 159 -14.13 -5.74 -18.85
CA SER A 159 -15.46 -6.28 -19.17
C SER A 159 -16.11 -7.07 -18.04
N ASN A 160 -15.29 -7.62 -17.14
CA ASN A 160 -15.71 -8.28 -15.91
C ASN A 160 -14.74 -7.89 -14.78
N PRO A 161 -14.83 -6.65 -14.30
CA PRO A 161 -13.89 -6.11 -13.34
C PRO A 161 -14.00 -6.86 -12.02
N GLY A 162 -12.82 -7.25 -11.52
CA GLY A 162 -12.66 -7.83 -10.20
C GLY A 162 -12.35 -6.79 -9.13
N ARG A 163 -12.02 -7.31 -7.95
CA ARG A 163 -11.51 -6.52 -6.82
C ARG A 163 -10.03 -6.26 -7.02
N TYR A 164 -9.69 -4.98 -7.07
CA TYR A 164 -8.31 -4.54 -7.09
C TYR A 164 -7.84 -4.35 -5.66
N ILE A 165 -6.67 -4.92 -5.38
CA ILE A 165 -6.05 -4.88 -4.07
C ILE A 165 -4.70 -4.19 -4.22
N VAL A 166 -4.44 -3.23 -3.33
CA VAL A 166 -3.13 -2.63 -3.14
C VAL A 166 -2.64 -2.96 -1.74
N LEU A 167 -1.49 -3.62 -1.63
CA LEU A 167 -0.90 -3.99 -0.34
C LEU A 167 0.49 -3.36 -0.20
N LEU A 168 0.78 -2.84 0.98
CA LEU A 168 2.10 -2.35 1.35
C LEU A 168 2.67 -3.24 2.44
N TYR A 169 3.82 -3.86 2.18
CA TYR A 169 4.55 -4.69 3.13
C TYR A 169 5.83 -3.99 3.58
N LYS A 170 6.20 -4.17 4.86
CA LYS A 170 7.55 -3.87 5.35
C LYS A 170 8.52 -4.95 4.81
N GLY A 171 9.70 -4.54 4.37
CA GLY A 171 10.76 -5.41 3.86
C GLY A 171 10.79 -5.56 2.33
N VAL A 172 11.69 -6.42 1.86
CA VAL A 172 11.98 -6.65 0.44
C VAL A 172 11.95 -8.16 0.16
N PRO A 173 11.32 -8.62 -0.93
CA PRO A 173 11.35 -10.02 -1.34
C PRO A 173 12.78 -10.52 -1.54
N SER A 174 13.02 -11.82 -1.34
CA SER A 174 14.27 -12.43 -1.77
C SER A 174 14.47 -12.30 -3.29
N PRO A 175 15.72 -12.30 -3.79
CA PRO A 175 15.96 -12.29 -5.23
C PRO A 175 15.30 -13.46 -5.98
N SER A 176 15.24 -14.65 -5.37
CA SER A 176 14.59 -15.84 -5.96
C SER A 176 13.10 -15.63 -6.19
N ALA A 177 12.40 -15.02 -5.22
CA ALA A 177 10.99 -14.67 -5.37
C ALA A 177 10.73 -13.62 -6.46
N LEU A 178 11.78 -12.95 -6.97
CA LEU A 178 11.68 -11.94 -8.02
C LEU A 178 12.05 -12.45 -9.42
N GLU A 179 12.53 -13.69 -9.55
CA GLU A 179 12.98 -14.25 -10.83
C GLU A 179 11.88 -14.24 -11.90
N ASP A 180 10.64 -14.58 -11.51
CA ASP A 180 9.48 -14.64 -12.40
C ASP A 180 9.04 -13.26 -12.91
N PHE A 181 9.51 -12.17 -12.28
CA PHE A 181 9.14 -10.79 -12.61
C PHE A 181 10.22 -10.05 -13.42
N LYS A 182 11.26 -10.75 -13.89
CA LYS A 182 12.35 -10.13 -14.67
C LYS A 182 11.98 -9.78 -16.10
N ASP A 183 10.97 -10.43 -16.68
CA ASP A 183 10.50 -10.11 -18.02
C ASP A 183 9.58 -8.88 -17.99
N PRO A 184 10.02 -7.70 -18.48
CA PRO A 184 9.20 -6.50 -18.47
C PRO A 184 7.92 -6.61 -19.31
N ASN A 185 7.74 -7.67 -20.11
CA ASN A 185 6.56 -7.94 -20.93
C ASN A 185 5.69 -9.11 -20.43
N GLY A 186 6.09 -9.81 -19.35
CA GLY A 186 5.36 -11.00 -18.86
C GLY A 186 3.92 -10.67 -18.44
N ASP A 187 2.92 -11.50 -18.75
CA ASP A 187 1.49 -11.18 -18.60
C ASP A 187 0.95 -11.23 -17.15
N TYR A 188 1.68 -11.90 -16.26
CA TYR A 188 1.45 -12.03 -14.81
C TYR A 188 0.01 -12.38 -14.39
N ASN A 189 -0.72 -13.13 -15.22
CA ASN A 189 -2.10 -13.55 -14.99
C ASN A 189 -2.26 -14.60 -13.87
N ASN A 190 -1.17 -15.19 -13.40
CA ASN A 190 -1.14 -16.19 -12.33
C ASN A 190 -0.28 -15.71 -11.15
N PHE A 191 -0.28 -14.40 -10.88
CA PHE A 191 0.48 -13.84 -9.77
C PHE A 191 0.00 -14.45 -8.46
N ASN A 192 0.92 -15.04 -7.71
CA ASN A 192 0.66 -15.61 -6.40
C ASN A 192 1.33 -14.76 -5.32
N LEU A 193 0.51 -14.12 -4.48
CA LEU A 193 1.00 -13.25 -3.42
C LEU A 193 1.88 -14.01 -2.41
N SER A 194 1.58 -15.29 -2.16
CA SER A 194 2.37 -16.09 -1.22
C SER A 194 3.78 -16.35 -1.72
N HIS A 195 4.02 -16.37 -3.04
CA HIS A 195 5.35 -16.58 -3.60
C HIS A 195 6.31 -15.45 -3.19
N ILE A 196 5.82 -14.21 -3.16
CA ILE A 196 6.66 -13.06 -2.77
C ILE A 196 6.75 -12.86 -1.25
N THR A 197 5.81 -13.38 -0.46
CA THR A 197 5.79 -13.19 1.00
C THR A 197 6.42 -14.33 1.79
N LEU A 198 6.44 -15.57 1.27
CA LEU A 198 6.91 -16.76 2.00
C LEU A 198 8.44 -16.87 2.11
N GLU A 199 9.20 -16.25 1.21
CA GLU A 199 10.67 -16.33 1.20
C GLU A 199 11.32 -14.95 1.20
N SER A 200 11.30 -14.24 2.33
CA SER A 200 11.83 -12.88 2.36
C SER A 200 12.14 -12.35 3.77
N GLU A 201 12.82 -11.21 3.82
CA GLU A 201 12.87 -10.33 4.99
C GLU A 201 11.57 -9.50 5.13
N MET A 202 10.50 -9.85 4.39
CA MET A 202 9.23 -9.14 4.50
C MET A 202 8.47 -9.56 5.74
N SER A 203 7.65 -8.64 6.23
CA SER A 203 6.67 -8.97 7.25
C SER A 203 5.67 -10.00 6.71
N PRO A 204 5.26 -11.01 7.51
CA PRO A 204 4.28 -12.01 7.09
C PRO A 204 2.87 -11.44 6.85
N ALA A 205 2.59 -10.23 7.34
CA ALA A 205 1.33 -9.54 7.12
C ALA A 205 1.58 -8.17 6.47
N PRO A 206 0.64 -7.65 5.66
CA PRO A 206 0.75 -6.30 5.12
C PRO A 206 0.78 -5.26 6.25
N PHE A 207 1.59 -4.22 6.08
CA PHE A 207 1.56 -3.04 6.95
C PHE A 207 0.24 -2.29 6.82
N THR A 208 -0.27 -2.14 5.60
CA THR A 208 -1.64 -1.66 5.32
C THR A 208 -2.03 -2.03 3.89
N GLY A 209 -3.25 -1.71 3.49
CA GLY A 209 -3.75 -1.94 2.14
C GLY A 209 -4.94 -1.06 1.78
N ALA A 210 -5.31 -1.13 0.51
CA ALA A 210 -6.54 -0.57 -0.02
C ALA A 210 -7.21 -1.61 -0.94
N ILE A 211 -8.54 -1.58 -0.98
CA ILE A 211 -9.34 -2.42 -1.86
C ILE A 211 -10.41 -1.55 -2.54
N PHE A 212 -10.61 -1.77 -3.83
CA PHE A 212 -11.63 -1.09 -4.61
C PHE A 212 -12.15 -1.98 -5.74
N GLU A 213 -13.32 -1.59 -6.24
CA GLU A 213 -13.95 -2.21 -7.42
C GLU A 213 -13.98 -1.20 -8.57
N VAL A 214 -14.09 -1.70 -9.79
CA VAL A 214 -14.30 -0.85 -10.97
C VAL A 214 -15.78 -0.81 -11.29
N GLU A 215 -16.29 0.38 -11.60
CA GLU A 215 -17.65 0.56 -12.11
C GLU A 215 -17.81 -0.21 -13.42
N ASN A 216 -18.74 -1.16 -13.45
CA ASN A 216 -19.19 -1.77 -14.69
C ASN A 216 -19.84 -0.70 -15.56
N ASN A 217 -19.22 -0.33 -16.68
CA ASN A 217 -19.84 0.50 -17.71
C ASN A 217 -20.88 -0.29 -18.52
N LEU A 218 -21.70 -1.11 -17.86
CA LEU A 218 -22.88 -1.75 -18.44
C LEU A 218 -24.08 -0.81 -18.29
N GLU A 219 -23.95 0.46 -18.68
CA GLU A 219 -25.10 1.30 -19.00
C GLU A 219 -24.79 2.20 -20.21
N ALA A 220 -25.74 2.21 -21.15
CA ALA A 220 -25.87 3.01 -22.38
C ALA A 220 -25.50 2.31 -23.70
N GLY A 221 -26.28 1.28 -24.05
CA GLY A 221 -26.66 0.97 -25.43
C GLY A 221 -28.15 1.22 -25.60
#